data_AF-A0A257HSY6-F1
#
_entry.id   AF-A0A257HSY6-F1
#
_cell.length_a   1.000
_cell.length_b   1.000
_cell.length_c   1.000
_cell.angle_alpha   90.00
_cell.angle_beta   90.00
_cell.angle_gamma   90.00
#
_symmetry.space_group_name_H-M   'P 1'
#
loop_
_entity.id
_entity.type
_entity.pdbx_description
1 polymer ?
#
loop_
_entity_poly.entity_id
_entity_poly.type
_entity_poly.pdbx_seq_one_letter_code
_entity_poly.pdbx_strand_id
1 'polypeptide(L)'
;MTFRHDRRQILSGLKTSLDGQSELVRWQMGACSKRTLGLGLMAAVGLASVSPSQAHAASPKAASFELTFLKASEGNVASLCQFIKENWFEMDRIAVEQGLMTEYRFLRSTGADPDWDVLVIVGYPNVDGYSGITKEFEAIRAAHTTVPVNGKTLRQLGTIVSSRRLVPG
;
A
#
# COMPACT_ATOMS: atom_id res chain seq x y z
N MET A 1 -25.57 17.48 50.40
CA MET A 1 -24.55 18.39 49.84
C MET A 1 -24.60 18.27 48.33
N THR A 2 -25.01 19.36 47.73
CA THR A 2 -25.32 19.59 46.31
C THR A 2 -24.03 19.95 45.59
N PHE A 3 -23.82 19.51 44.35
CA PHE A 3 -23.35 20.38 43.27
C PHE A 3 -23.59 19.71 41.90
N ARG A 4 -24.65 20.18 41.23
CA ARG A 4 -24.88 20.08 39.78
C ARG A 4 -24.07 21.19 39.10
N HIS A 5 -23.55 20.93 37.91
CA HIS A 5 -23.31 21.90 36.82
C HIS A 5 -23.45 21.05 35.55
N ASP A 6 -24.55 21.05 34.80
CA ASP A 6 -25.19 22.11 34.01
C ASP A 6 -24.22 22.89 33.11
N ARG A 7 -24.23 22.51 31.83
CA ARG A 7 -23.74 23.30 30.70
C ARG A 7 -24.63 23.01 29.49
N ARG A 8 -25.83 23.59 29.48
CA ARG A 8 -26.55 23.86 28.23
C ARG A 8 -26.01 25.15 27.60
N GLN A 9 -25.72 25.04 26.29
CA GLN A 9 -26.02 25.95 25.16
C GLN A 9 -25.70 27.45 25.31
N ILE A 10 -25.21 28.17 24.29
CA ILE A 10 -25.91 28.64 23.07
C ILE A 10 -24.78 29.23 22.17
N LEU A 11 -24.69 28.97 20.86
CA LEU A 11 -25.22 29.74 19.70
C LEU A 11 -24.92 28.88 18.45
N SER A 12 -25.85 28.31 17.68
CA SER A 12 -26.80 28.89 16.68
C SER A 12 -26.16 29.68 15.53
N GLY A 13 -26.29 29.16 14.31
CA GLY A 13 -26.05 29.80 13.00
C GLY A 13 -24.85 29.19 12.27
N LEU A 14 -24.91 28.64 11.05
CA LEU A 14 -25.81 28.79 9.92
C LEU A 14 -25.97 27.44 9.21
N LYS A 15 -27.11 27.26 8.55
CA LYS A 15 -27.49 26.09 7.74
C LYS A 15 -27.84 26.60 6.35
N THR A 16 -26.96 26.37 5.38
CA THR A 16 -27.09 26.45 3.90
C THR A 16 -25.66 26.24 3.36
N SER A 17 -25.35 25.63 2.23
CA SER A 17 -26.08 25.20 1.04
C SER A 17 -25.21 24.16 0.34
N LEU A 18 -25.80 23.41 -0.58
CA LEU A 18 -25.15 22.57 -1.56
C LEU A 18 -23.99 23.28 -2.24
N ASP A 19 -22.88 22.59 -2.46
CA ASP A 19 -22.42 22.23 -3.80
C ASP A 19 -21.20 21.33 -3.69
N GLY A 20 -21.38 20.07 -4.08
CA GLY A 20 -20.28 19.21 -4.46
C GLY A 20 -19.81 19.67 -5.83
N GLN A 21 -18.64 20.30 -5.89
CA GLN A 21 -17.89 20.41 -7.12
C GLN A 21 -16.42 20.08 -6.88
N SER A 22 -15.97 19.18 -7.75
CA SER A 22 -14.67 18.57 -7.87
C SER A 22 -13.61 19.62 -8.20
N GLU A 23 -12.58 19.76 -7.37
CA GLU A 23 -11.35 20.44 -7.78
C GLU A 23 -10.26 19.42 -8.10
N LEU A 24 -10.25 19.04 -9.38
CA LEU A 24 -9.09 18.54 -10.09
C LEU A 24 -7.99 19.62 -10.01
N VAL A 25 -6.94 19.34 -9.24
CA VAL A 25 -5.70 20.12 -9.27
C VAL A 25 -5.03 19.91 -10.63
N ARG A 26 -5.37 20.79 -11.58
CA ARG A 26 -4.71 20.92 -12.88
C ARG A 26 -3.48 21.80 -12.69
N TRP A 27 -2.30 21.19 -12.67
CA TRP A 27 -1.04 21.92 -12.85
C TRP A 27 -0.92 22.36 -14.30
N GLN A 28 -1.03 23.66 -14.54
CA GLN A 28 -0.66 24.29 -15.80
C GLN A 28 0.06 25.60 -15.48
N MET A 29 1.36 25.66 -15.77
CA MET A 29 2.03 26.88 -16.24
C MET A 29 3.43 26.53 -16.73
N GLY A 30 3.72 26.95 -17.96
CA GLY A 30 5.04 26.81 -18.57
C GLY A 30 5.03 26.83 -20.09
N ALA A 31 4.35 27.81 -20.70
CA ALA A 31 4.51 28.11 -22.11
C ALA A 31 5.50 29.28 -22.29
N CYS A 32 6.63 29.04 -22.96
CA CYS A 32 7.21 29.95 -23.95
C CYS A 32 8.53 29.39 -24.49
N SER A 33 8.56 29.03 -25.78
CA SER A 33 9.49 29.71 -26.70
C SER A 33 9.14 29.34 -28.15
N LYS A 34 8.82 30.37 -28.92
CA LYS A 34 8.57 30.32 -30.36
C LYS A 34 9.92 30.28 -31.08
N ARG A 35 10.15 29.32 -31.98
CA ARG A 35 10.85 29.56 -33.24
C ARG A 35 10.24 28.73 -34.37
N THR A 36 9.79 29.46 -35.37
CA THR A 36 9.12 29.02 -36.59
C THR A 36 10.14 28.60 -37.66
N LEU A 37 9.65 27.84 -38.63
CA LEU A 37 10.10 27.65 -40.02
C LEU A 37 10.95 26.40 -40.31
N GLY A 38 10.26 25.43 -40.92
CA GLY A 38 10.83 24.31 -41.66
C GLY A 38 9.74 23.64 -42.47
N LEU A 39 9.44 24.21 -43.64
CA LEU A 39 8.54 23.64 -44.65
C LEU A 39 9.16 22.31 -45.13
N GLY A 40 8.47 21.20 -44.94
CA GLY A 40 8.93 19.87 -45.36
C GLY A 40 7.73 18.96 -45.63
N LEU A 41 7.26 18.98 -46.87
CA LEU A 41 6.22 18.13 -47.42
C LEU A 41 6.83 16.76 -47.75
N MET A 42 6.54 15.68 -47.01
CA MET A 42 6.75 14.30 -47.49
C MET A 42 5.77 13.29 -46.85
N ALA A 43 4.97 12.68 -47.73
CA ALA A 43 4.36 11.34 -47.70
C ALA A 43 4.04 10.70 -46.33
N ALA A 44 2.77 10.78 -45.93
CA ALA A 44 2.20 9.94 -44.87
C ALA A 44 1.99 8.51 -45.40
N VAL A 45 2.98 7.64 -45.20
CA VAL A 45 2.77 6.19 -45.25
C VAL A 45 1.92 5.81 -44.04
N GLY A 46 0.68 5.40 -44.30
CA GLY A 46 -0.23 4.89 -43.27
C GLY A 46 0.28 3.59 -42.70
N LEU A 47 1.07 3.67 -41.62
CA LEU A 47 1.37 2.52 -40.77
C LEU A 47 0.10 2.22 -39.98
N ALA A 48 -0.57 1.12 -40.34
CA ALA A 48 -1.61 0.53 -39.52
C ALA A 48 -1.05 0.26 -38.13
N SER A 49 -1.51 1.03 -37.14
CA SER A 49 -1.21 0.82 -35.73
C SER A 49 -1.81 -0.52 -35.30
N VAL A 50 -1.03 -1.60 -35.41
CA VAL A 50 -1.33 -2.85 -34.71
C VAL A 50 -1.17 -2.56 -33.22
N SER A 51 -2.28 -2.23 -32.56
CA SER A 51 -2.32 -2.13 -31.11
C SER A 51 -1.92 -3.48 -30.54
N PRO A 52 -0.80 -3.61 -29.81
CA PRO A 52 -0.50 -4.84 -29.11
C PRO A 52 -1.61 -5.04 -28.09
N SER A 53 -2.42 -6.07 -28.31
CA SER A 53 -3.32 -6.58 -27.28
C SER A 53 -2.42 -7.00 -26.12
N GLN A 54 -2.34 -6.18 -25.07
CA GLN A 54 -1.71 -6.57 -23.82
C GLN A 54 -2.58 -7.69 -23.25
N ALA A 55 -2.25 -8.92 -23.62
CA ALA A 55 -2.61 -10.08 -22.86
C ALA A 55 -2.13 -9.81 -21.43
N HIS A 56 -3.08 -9.51 -20.54
CA HIS A 56 -2.80 -9.47 -19.12
C HIS A 56 -2.41 -10.89 -18.75
N ALA A 57 -1.10 -11.16 -18.77
CA ALA A 57 -0.56 -12.40 -18.28
C ALA A 57 -1.09 -12.57 -16.86
N ALA A 58 -1.77 -13.70 -16.60
CA ALA A 58 -2.27 -14.00 -15.27
C ALA A 58 -1.10 -13.89 -14.29
N SER A 59 -1.32 -13.22 -13.15
CA SER A 59 -0.30 -13.10 -12.11
C SER A 59 0.26 -14.48 -11.79
N PRO A 60 1.59 -14.65 -11.72
CA PRO A 60 2.18 -15.94 -11.44
C PRO A 60 1.60 -16.52 -10.15
N LYS A 61 1.16 -17.78 -10.19
CA LYS A 61 0.69 -18.47 -9.00
C LYS A 61 1.85 -18.66 -8.02
N ALA A 62 1.63 -18.34 -6.75
CA ALA A 62 2.64 -18.57 -5.70
C ALA A 62 2.97 -20.06 -5.55
N ALA A 63 4.25 -20.40 -5.50
CA ALA A 63 4.78 -21.72 -5.20
C ALA A 63 5.03 -21.93 -3.69
N SER A 64 5.16 -20.84 -2.93
CA SER A 64 5.17 -20.88 -1.46
C SER A 64 4.60 -19.58 -0.88
N PHE A 65 4.18 -19.65 0.38
CA PHE A 65 3.71 -18.51 1.17
C PHE A 65 4.46 -18.42 2.50
N GLU A 66 4.79 -17.21 2.92
CA GLU A 66 5.18 -16.91 4.30
C GLU A 66 4.00 -16.22 5.01
N LEU A 67 3.62 -16.78 6.15
CA LEU A 67 2.52 -16.33 7.00
C LEU A 67 3.10 -15.78 8.29
N THR A 68 2.98 -14.48 8.52
CA THR A 68 3.46 -13.83 9.73
C THR A 68 2.29 -13.31 10.56
N PHE A 69 2.13 -13.86 11.75
CA PHE A 69 1.06 -13.54 12.69
C PHE A 69 1.55 -12.48 13.66
N LEU A 70 0.80 -11.38 13.78
CA LEU A 70 1.12 -10.27 14.65
C LEU A 70 -0.01 -10.03 15.66
N LYS A 71 0.39 -9.78 16.91
CA LYS A 71 -0.49 -9.27 17.96
C LYS A 71 -0.18 -7.79 18.16
N ALA A 72 -1.21 -6.95 18.13
CA ALA A 72 -1.08 -5.54 18.42
C ALA A 72 -0.96 -5.31 19.93
N SER A 73 -0.18 -4.29 20.30
CA SER A 73 -0.26 -3.70 21.63
C SER A 73 -1.65 -3.12 21.87
N GLU A 74 -2.11 -3.07 23.12
CA GLU A 74 -3.46 -2.65 23.49
C GLU A 74 -3.90 -1.34 22.78
N GLY A 75 -5.05 -1.38 22.11
CA GLY A 75 -5.61 -0.24 21.37
C GLY A 75 -4.89 0.12 20.05
N ASN A 76 -3.85 -0.60 19.62
CA ASN A 76 -3.02 -0.21 18.46
C ASN A 76 -3.30 -1.00 17.17
N VAL A 77 -4.34 -1.84 17.09
CA VAL A 77 -4.61 -2.67 15.90
C VAL A 77 -4.69 -1.84 14.61
N ALA A 78 -5.36 -0.69 14.63
CA ALA A 78 -5.46 0.19 13.46
C ALA A 78 -4.09 0.79 13.07
N SER A 79 -3.33 1.28 14.04
CA SER A 79 -1.99 1.81 13.80
C SER A 79 -0.99 0.74 13.36
N LEU A 80 -1.10 -0.49 13.86
CA LEU A 80 -0.31 -1.63 13.38
C LEU A 80 -0.62 -1.94 11.91
N CYS A 81 -1.92 -1.99 11.54
CA CYS A 81 -2.32 -2.17 10.14
C CYS A 81 -1.75 -1.05 9.24
N GLN A 82 -1.79 0.20 9.69
CA GLN A 82 -1.24 1.33 8.95
C GLN A 82 0.28 1.22 8.81
N PHE A 83 0.98 0.87 9.88
CA PHE A 83 2.44 0.70 9.86
C PHE A 83 2.85 -0.39 8.86
N ILE A 84 2.14 -1.53 8.84
CA ILE A 84 2.39 -2.61 7.87
C ILE A 84 2.23 -2.10 6.44
N LYS A 85 1.19 -1.31 6.15
CA LYS A 85 0.97 -0.75 4.80
C LYS A 85 2.08 0.22 4.39
N GLU A 86 2.41 1.17 5.26
CA GLU A 86 3.36 2.24 4.95
C GLU A 86 4.82 1.75 4.91
N ASN A 87 5.11 0.58 5.47
CA ASN A 87 6.47 0.07 5.57
C ASN A 87 6.67 -1.27 4.88
N TRP A 88 5.99 -2.32 5.36
CA TRP A 88 6.15 -3.65 4.78
C TRP A 88 5.60 -3.72 3.37
N PHE A 89 4.36 -3.26 3.15
CA PHE A 89 3.76 -3.39 1.83
C PHE A 89 4.39 -2.46 0.80
N GLU A 90 5.04 -1.38 1.20
CA GLU A 90 5.82 -0.58 0.26
C GLU A 90 7.04 -1.35 -0.25
N MET A 91 7.75 -2.07 0.63
CA MET A 91 8.83 -2.97 0.21
C MET A 91 8.31 -4.16 -0.59
N ASP A 92 7.20 -4.78 -0.17
CA ASP A 92 6.61 -5.93 -0.86
C ASP A 92 6.06 -5.54 -2.23
N ARG A 93 5.53 -4.32 -2.39
CA ARG A 93 5.13 -3.75 -3.70
C ARG A 93 6.33 -3.73 -4.65
N ILE A 94 7.46 -3.19 -4.20
CA ILE A 94 8.68 -3.14 -5.00
C ILE A 94 9.15 -4.57 -5.34
N ALA A 95 9.10 -5.50 -4.38
CA ALA A 95 9.48 -6.89 -4.60
C ALA A 95 8.57 -7.60 -5.61
N VAL A 96 7.26 -7.33 -5.61
CA VAL A 96 6.33 -7.82 -6.64
C VAL A 96 6.65 -7.23 -8.01
N GLU A 97 6.93 -5.93 -8.08
CA GLU A 97 7.31 -5.26 -9.34
C GLU A 97 8.61 -5.80 -9.93
N GLN A 98 9.53 -6.25 -9.08
CA GLN A 98 10.78 -6.92 -9.48
C GLN A 98 10.63 -8.42 -9.74
N GLY A 99 9.44 -9.00 -9.57
CA GLY A 99 9.19 -10.42 -9.75
C GLY A 99 9.79 -11.32 -8.65
N LEU A 100 10.21 -10.74 -7.52
CA LEU A 100 10.74 -11.48 -6.36
C LEU A 100 9.62 -12.11 -5.52
N MET A 101 8.44 -11.48 -5.54
CA MET A 101 7.22 -11.93 -4.87
C MET A 101 6.07 -11.98 -5.88
N THR A 102 5.06 -12.79 -5.61
CA THR A 102 3.86 -12.90 -6.46
C THR A 102 2.69 -12.09 -5.91
N GLU A 103 2.58 -11.98 -4.59
CA GLU A 103 1.50 -11.28 -3.92
C GLU A 103 1.85 -10.94 -2.47
N TYR A 104 1.16 -9.94 -1.92
CA TYR A 104 1.15 -9.64 -0.50
C TYR A 104 -0.25 -9.17 -0.08
N ARG A 105 -0.67 -9.52 1.13
CA ARG A 105 -1.92 -9.06 1.74
C ARG A 105 -1.87 -9.24 3.25
N PHE A 106 -2.84 -8.68 3.95
CA PHE A 106 -3.11 -9.06 5.33
C PHE A 106 -4.56 -9.43 5.55
N LEU A 107 -4.80 -10.24 6.58
CA LEU A 107 -6.12 -10.52 7.15
C LEU A 107 -6.17 -9.96 8.58
N ARG A 108 -7.36 -9.57 9.02
CA ARG A 108 -7.63 -9.18 10.40
C ARG A 108 -8.41 -10.27 11.09
N SER A 109 -8.04 -10.57 12.33
CA SER A 109 -8.85 -11.45 13.16
C SER A 109 -10.16 -10.75 13.55
N THR A 110 -11.22 -11.55 13.70
CA THR A 110 -12.56 -11.09 14.10
C THR A 110 -12.97 -11.61 15.48
N GLY A 111 -12.10 -12.39 16.15
CA GLY A 111 -12.35 -12.89 17.50
C GLY A 111 -12.34 -11.78 18.55
N ALA A 112 -13.03 -12.01 19.68
CA ALA A 112 -13.08 -11.05 20.79
C ALA A 112 -11.73 -10.92 21.52
N ASP A 113 -11.00 -12.02 21.64
CA ASP A 113 -9.62 -12.06 22.17
C ASP A 113 -8.80 -13.09 21.38
N PRO A 114 -8.30 -12.71 20.20
CA PRO A 114 -7.59 -13.64 19.34
C PRO A 114 -6.09 -13.70 19.67
N ASP A 115 -5.49 -14.88 19.50
CA ASP A 115 -4.04 -15.09 19.65
C ASP A 115 -3.19 -14.21 18.70
N TRP A 116 -3.81 -13.66 17.66
CA TRP A 116 -3.23 -12.73 16.69
C TRP A 116 -4.30 -11.74 16.20
N ASP A 117 -3.90 -10.51 15.92
CA ASP A 117 -4.81 -9.46 15.42
C ASP A 117 -4.68 -9.26 13.90
N VAL A 118 -3.47 -9.41 13.38
CA VAL A 118 -3.14 -9.23 11.95
C VAL A 118 -2.31 -10.42 11.46
N LEU A 119 -2.67 -10.98 10.32
CA LEU A 119 -1.88 -11.98 9.61
C LEU A 119 -1.39 -11.36 8.30
N VAL A 120 -0.08 -11.25 8.11
CA VAL A 120 0.55 -10.86 6.85
C VAL A 120 0.90 -12.12 6.05
N ILE A 121 0.54 -12.11 4.77
CA ILE A 121 0.76 -13.21 3.83
C ILE A 121 1.56 -12.68 2.66
N VAL A 122 2.68 -13.31 2.36
CA VAL A 122 3.53 -13.00 1.21
C VAL A 122 3.71 -14.27 0.37
N GLY A 123 3.44 -14.17 -0.93
CA GLY A 123 3.61 -15.26 -1.90
C GLY A 123 4.92 -15.12 -2.68
N TYR A 124 5.55 -16.25 -2.99
CA TYR A 124 6.80 -16.32 -3.72
C TYR A 124 6.67 -17.20 -4.96
N PRO A 125 7.41 -16.89 -6.04
CA PRO A 125 7.36 -17.68 -7.28
C PRO A 125 8.07 -19.04 -7.15
N ASN A 126 8.89 -19.23 -6.12
CA ASN A 126 9.63 -20.46 -5.85
C ASN A 126 9.26 -21.07 -4.48
N VAL A 127 9.63 -22.34 -4.28
CA VAL A 127 9.37 -23.07 -3.03
C VAL A 127 10.29 -22.63 -1.88
N ASP A 128 11.42 -22.02 -2.20
CA ASP A 128 12.39 -21.53 -1.22
C ASP A 128 11.87 -20.29 -0.48
N GLY A 129 10.85 -19.61 -1.00
CA GLY A 129 10.25 -18.45 -0.37
C GLY A 129 11.26 -17.33 -0.18
N TYR A 130 11.25 -16.69 0.99
CA TYR A 130 12.17 -15.59 1.32
C TYR A 130 13.65 -15.98 1.21
N SER A 131 14.04 -17.22 1.51
CA SER A 131 15.45 -17.64 1.40
C SER A 131 15.96 -17.62 -0.05
N GLY A 132 15.06 -17.73 -1.04
CA GLY A 132 15.39 -17.61 -2.46
C GLY A 132 15.60 -16.18 -2.95
N ILE A 133 15.23 -15.16 -2.16
CA ILE A 133 15.31 -13.74 -2.57
C ILE A 133 16.02 -12.84 -1.54
N THR A 134 16.66 -13.43 -0.53
CA THR A 134 17.14 -12.69 0.65
C THR A 134 18.05 -11.54 0.26
N LYS A 135 19.01 -11.78 -0.65
CA LYS A 135 19.97 -10.75 -1.08
C LYS A 135 19.26 -9.56 -1.74
N GLU A 136 18.35 -9.83 -2.66
CA GLU A 136 17.62 -8.83 -3.43
C GLU A 136 16.66 -8.06 -2.52
N PHE A 137 15.95 -8.75 -1.63
CA PHE A 137 15.02 -8.11 -0.69
C PHE A 137 15.74 -7.28 0.37
N GLU A 138 16.92 -7.70 0.86
CA GLU A 138 17.72 -6.87 1.76
C GLU A 138 18.15 -5.56 1.11
N ALA A 139 18.38 -5.53 -0.22
CA ALA A 139 18.68 -4.29 -0.92
C ALA A 139 17.47 -3.33 -0.93
N ILE A 140 16.25 -3.85 -1.14
CA ILE A 140 15.01 -3.08 -1.02
C ILE A 140 14.87 -2.55 0.41
N ARG A 141 15.08 -3.40 1.41
CA ARG A 141 14.98 -3.04 2.83
C ARG A 141 15.98 -1.95 3.23
N ALA A 142 17.22 -2.04 2.77
CA ALA A 142 18.26 -1.05 3.04
C ALA A 142 17.95 0.31 2.41
N ALA A 143 17.24 0.34 1.27
CA ALA A 143 16.81 1.57 0.63
C ALA A 143 15.54 2.17 1.25
N HIS A 144 14.74 1.37 1.96
CA HIS A 144 13.49 1.81 2.57
C HIS A 144 13.72 2.62 3.85
N THR A 145 13.13 3.82 3.90
CA THR A 145 13.10 4.61 5.14
C THR A 145 11.83 4.28 5.92
N THR A 146 11.99 3.79 7.15
CA THR A 146 10.85 3.44 8.00
C THR A 146 10.03 4.68 8.37
N VAL A 147 8.74 4.65 8.09
CA VAL A 147 7.75 5.66 8.44
C VAL A 147 7.09 5.28 9.78
N PRO A 148 7.30 6.05 10.87
CA PRO A 148 6.61 5.80 12.12
C PRO A 148 5.14 6.21 12.02
N VAL A 149 4.24 5.45 12.65
CA VAL A 149 2.81 5.76 12.71
C VAL A 149 2.48 6.28 14.10
N ASN A 150 1.97 7.52 14.19
CA ASN A 150 1.75 8.22 15.47
C ASN A 150 3.02 8.27 16.35
N GLY A 151 4.18 8.44 15.73
CA GLY A 151 5.48 8.41 16.41
C GLY A 151 5.91 7.04 16.93
N LYS A 152 5.17 5.97 16.60
CA LYS A 152 5.44 4.60 17.04
C LYS A 152 6.04 3.75 15.93
N THR A 153 6.97 2.89 16.32
CA THR A 153 7.58 1.84 15.49
C THR A 153 6.82 0.53 15.62
N LEU A 154 7.14 -0.46 14.77
CA LEU A 154 6.57 -1.81 14.87
C LEU A 154 6.62 -2.36 16.29
N ARG A 155 7.77 -2.27 16.97
CA ARG A 155 7.99 -2.79 18.32
C ARG A 155 7.04 -2.19 19.38
N GLN A 156 6.57 -0.97 19.16
CA GLN A 156 5.62 -0.31 20.05
C GLN A 156 4.17 -0.61 19.67
N LEU A 157 3.91 -0.89 18.39
CA LEU A 157 2.57 -1.14 17.85
C LEU A 157 2.13 -2.60 17.98
N GLY A 158 3.08 -3.53 17.98
CA GLY A 158 2.80 -4.94 18.13
C GLY A 158 4.04 -5.81 18.11
N THR A 159 3.81 -7.11 18.12
CA THR A 159 4.85 -8.14 18.07
C THR A 159 4.46 -9.23 17.09
N ILE A 160 5.46 -9.85 16.48
CA ILE A 160 5.28 -11.12 15.79
C ILE A 160 5.09 -12.20 16.87
N VAL A 161 4.03 -13.00 16.74
CA VAL A 161 3.72 -14.10 17.65
C VAL A 161 3.99 -15.47 17.03
N SER A 162 3.97 -15.56 15.70
CA SER A 162 4.33 -16.78 14.96
C SER A 162 4.68 -16.43 13.52
N SER A 163 5.52 -17.25 12.90
CA SER A 163 5.73 -17.27 11.44
C SER A 163 5.67 -18.71 10.93
N ARG A 164 5.11 -18.92 9.75
CA ARG A 164 4.97 -20.25 9.14
C ARG A 164 5.12 -20.16 7.63
N ARG A 165 5.80 -21.15 7.04
CA ARG A 165 5.82 -21.35 5.60
C ARG A 165 4.74 -22.35 5.19
N LEU A 166 4.10 -22.10 4.05
CA LEU A 166 3.16 -23.00 3.39
C LEU A 166 3.59 -23.23 1.94
N VAL A 167 3.74 -24.48 1.53
CA VAL A 167 3.95 -24.87 0.13
C VAL A 167 2.66 -25.56 -0.34
N PRO A 168 1.94 -25.01 -1.33
CA PRO A 168 0.77 -25.68 -1.90
C PRO A 168 1.15 -27.02 -2.52
N GLY A 169 0.38 -28.07 -2.20
CA GLY A 169 0.54 -29.41 -2.79
C GLY A 169 -0.02 -29.55 -4.20
#